data_AF-A0A938LUA2-F1
#
_entry.id   AF-A0A938LUA2-F1
#
_cell.length_a   1.000
_cell.length_b   1.000
_cell.length_c   1.000
_cell.angle_alpha   90.00
_cell.angle_beta   90.00
_cell.angle_gamma   90.00
#
_symmetry.space_group_name_H-M   'P 1'
#
loop_
_entity.id
_entity.type
_entity.pdbx_description
1 polymer ?
#
loop_
_entity_poly.entity_id
_entity_poly.type
_entity_poly.pdbx_seq_one_letter_code
_entity_poly.pdbx_strand_id
1 'polypeptide(L)'
;MKVEQRRRQYRASILGVGKVSYQKKYDKAMSGRDPQAAIAAKCLDCMHWQRSRITECPIVCCPLWPYRPFVSETVREASAAPKKRRKPQRRTASATRRRKKPNSKSKAPNPRRIQNPKSK
;
A
#
# COMPACT_ATOMS: atom_id res chain seq x y z
N MET A 1 -22.09 11.54 8.60
CA MET A 1 -20.62 11.75 8.63
C MET A 1 -19.95 11.00 7.48
N LYS A 2 -19.44 11.72 6.46
CA LYS A 2 -18.74 11.13 5.30
C LYS A 2 -17.45 10.42 5.73
N VAL A 3 -17.16 9.24 5.17
CA VAL A 3 -15.99 8.41 5.55
C VAL A 3 -14.67 9.18 5.44
N GLU A 4 -14.53 10.00 4.40
CA GLU A 4 -13.33 10.82 4.17
C GLU A 4 -13.11 11.86 5.27
N GLN A 5 -14.18 12.45 5.81
CA GLN A 5 -14.10 13.42 6.89
C GLN A 5 -13.55 12.77 8.15
N ARG A 6 -14.01 11.55 8.48
CA ARG A 6 -13.46 10.77 9.61
C ARG A 6 -11.98 10.46 9.42
N ARG A 7 -11.58 10.08 8.20
CA ARG A 7 -10.16 9.83 7.88
C ARG A 7 -9.29 11.07 8.06
N ARG A 8 -9.78 12.25 7.64
CA ARG A 8 -9.08 13.53 7.83
C ARG A 8 -8.96 13.92 9.31
N GLN A 9 -10.03 13.74 10.08
CA GLN A 9 -10.03 13.98 11.52
C GLN A 9 -9.03 13.08 12.25
N TYR A 10 -9.06 11.77 11.98
CA TYR A 10 -8.11 10.83 12.55
C TYR A 10 -6.67 11.12 12.13
N ARG A 11 -6.44 11.48 10.85
CA ARG A 11 -5.12 11.92 10.38
C ARG A 11 -4.59 13.12 11.16
N ALA A 12 -5.45 14.08 11.47
CA ALA A 12 -5.09 15.29 12.20
C ALA A 12 -4.76 14.99 13.67
N SER A 13 -5.40 13.97 14.27
CA SER A 13 -5.16 13.53 15.66
C SER A 13 -3.88 12.71 15.84
N ILE A 14 -3.12 12.42 14.78
CA ILE A 14 -1.80 11.79 14.90
C ILE A 14 -0.84 12.80 15.53
N LEU A 15 -0.42 12.55 16.76
CA LEU A 15 0.50 13.39 17.54
C LEU A 15 1.90 12.73 17.67
N GLY A 16 2.88 13.49 18.14
CA GLY A 16 4.23 12.99 18.47
C GLY A 16 5.38 13.53 17.60
N VAL A 17 6.62 13.26 18.03
CA VAL A 17 7.84 13.59 17.30
C VAL A 17 7.82 12.87 15.94
N GLY A 18 8.01 13.62 14.86
CA GLY A 18 7.95 13.07 13.51
C GLY A 18 6.53 12.89 12.93
N LYS A 19 5.54 13.63 13.45
CA LYS A 19 4.13 13.69 12.97
C LYS A 19 3.98 13.55 11.45
N VAL A 20 4.74 14.32 10.67
CA VAL A 20 4.67 14.31 9.19
C VAL A 20 5.00 12.94 8.61
N SER A 21 5.98 12.22 9.19
CA SER A 21 6.37 10.90 8.72
C SER A 21 5.29 9.84 8.98
N TYR A 22 4.62 9.91 10.13
CA TYR A 22 3.54 9.01 10.53
C TYR A 22 2.28 9.26 9.71
N GLN A 23 1.96 10.53 9.51
CA GLN A 23 0.94 10.98 8.59
C GLN A 23 1.16 10.43 7.18
N LYS A 24 2.36 10.54 6.61
CA LYS A 24 2.66 9.97 5.28
C LYS A 24 2.45 8.44 5.25
N LYS A 25 2.85 7.72 6.30
CA LYS A 25 2.61 6.27 6.40
C LYS A 25 1.12 5.94 6.44
N TYR A 26 0.34 6.69 7.21
CA TYR A 26 -1.12 6.54 7.27
C TYR A 26 -1.79 6.80 5.91
N ASP A 27 -1.38 7.83 5.17
CA ASP A 27 -1.94 8.08 3.82
C ASP A 27 -1.61 6.95 2.86
N LYS A 28 -0.37 6.45 2.93
CA LYS A 28 0.06 5.32 2.12
C LYS A 28 -0.76 4.08 2.42
N ALA A 29 -1.01 3.79 3.70
CA ALA A 29 -1.91 2.72 4.14
C ALA A 29 -3.33 2.89 3.60
N MET A 30 -3.91 4.09 3.73
CA MET A 30 -5.27 4.39 3.27
C MET A 30 -5.42 4.41 1.74
N SER A 31 -4.32 4.43 0.99
CA SER A 31 -4.35 4.26 -0.46
C SER A 31 -4.66 2.83 -0.92
N GLY A 32 -4.57 1.83 -0.03
CA GLY A 32 -4.84 0.42 -0.34
C GLY A 32 -3.83 -0.27 -1.26
N ARG A 33 -2.80 0.45 -1.73
CA ARG A 33 -1.80 -0.06 -2.68
C ARG A 33 -0.63 -0.79 -2.03
N ASP A 34 -0.41 -0.57 -0.74
CA ASP A 34 0.74 -1.11 -0.01
C ASP A 34 0.29 -1.76 1.31
N PRO A 35 0.14 -3.10 1.34
CA PRO A 35 -0.27 -3.81 2.55
C PRO A 35 0.78 -3.72 3.66
N GLN A 36 2.06 -3.60 3.33
CA GLN A 36 3.12 -3.42 4.33
C GLN A 36 2.98 -2.05 5.01
N ALA A 37 2.65 -1.01 4.24
CA ALA A 37 2.34 0.30 4.81
C ALA A 37 1.11 0.25 5.72
N ALA A 38 0.07 -0.52 5.36
CA ALA A 38 -1.11 -0.71 6.21
C ALA A 38 -0.77 -1.39 7.53
N ILE A 39 0.02 -2.47 7.50
CA ILE A 39 0.48 -3.16 8.70
C ILE A 39 1.34 -2.23 9.56
N ALA A 40 2.26 -1.47 8.96
CA ALA A 40 3.10 -0.52 9.67
C ALA A 40 2.30 0.61 10.32
N ALA A 41 1.33 1.18 9.60
CA ALA A 41 0.43 2.19 10.15
C ALA A 41 -0.39 1.62 11.30
N LYS A 42 -0.85 0.35 11.21
CA LYS A 42 -1.61 -0.29 12.29
C LYS A 42 -0.76 -0.57 13.52
N CYS A 43 0.49 -0.99 13.34
CA CYS A 43 1.42 -1.17 14.47
C CYS A 43 1.71 0.16 15.17
N LEU A 44 1.88 1.24 14.41
CA LEU A 44 2.05 2.59 14.95
C LEU A 44 0.81 3.06 15.69
N ASP A 45 -0.38 2.94 15.11
CA ASP A 45 -1.66 3.26 15.76
C ASP A 45 -1.82 2.54 17.10
N CYS A 46 -1.59 1.22 17.11
CA CYS A 46 -1.69 0.40 18.32
C CYS A 46 -0.74 0.85 19.44
N MET A 47 0.46 1.30 19.08
CA MET A 47 1.50 1.76 20.02
C MET A 47 1.52 3.29 20.16
N HIS A 48 0.40 3.97 19.92
CA HIS A 48 0.23 5.42 20.09
C HIS A 48 1.27 6.25 19.32
N TRP A 49 1.59 5.82 18.10
CA TRP A 49 2.56 6.45 17.20
C TRP A 49 4.00 6.51 17.75
N GLN A 50 4.35 5.61 18.66
CA GLN A 50 5.71 5.48 19.20
C GLN A 50 6.45 4.32 18.53
N ARG A 51 7.46 4.63 17.71
CA ARG A 51 8.22 3.62 16.98
C ARG A 51 9.01 2.68 17.90
N SER A 52 9.60 3.19 18.97
CA SER A 52 10.37 2.40 19.96
C SER A 52 9.49 1.36 20.66
N ARG A 53 8.23 1.69 20.93
CA ARG A 53 7.27 0.74 21.51
C ARG A 53 6.95 -0.42 20.57
N ILE A 54 7.01 -0.21 19.25
CA ILE A 54 6.83 -1.30 18.31
C ILE A 54 7.95 -2.31 18.49
N THR A 55 9.22 -1.88 18.59
CA THR A 55 10.37 -2.80 18.73
C THR A 55 10.30 -3.65 20.00
N GLU A 56 9.67 -3.13 21.05
CA GLU A 56 9.54 -3.75 22.36
C GLU A 56 8.13 -4.31 22.65
N CYS A 57 7.28 -4.43 21.62
CA CYS A 57 5.90 -4.86 21.82
C CYS A 57 5.85 -6.28 22.46
N PRO A 58 5.19 -6.46 23.62
CA PRO A 58 5.16 -7.73 24.33
C PRO A 58 4.05 -8.69 23.85
N ILE A 59 3.18 -8.24 22.94
CA ILE A 59 1.98 -8.98 22.54
C ILE A 59 2.33 -10.03 21.48
N VAL A 60 2.95 -11.13 21.92
CA VAL A 60 3.39 -12.24 21.04
C VAL A 60 2.22 -12.95 20.35
N CYS A 61 1.04 -12.97 20.96
CA CYS A 61 -0.18 -13.56 20.40
C CYS A 61 -0.87 -12.67 19.34
N CYS A 62 -0.28 -11.52 18.98
CA CYS A 62 -0.85 -10.64 17.98
C CYS A 62 -0.84 -11.32 16.60
N PRO A 63 -1.96 -11.32 15.85
CA PRO A 63 -2.00 -11.90 14.51
C PRO A 63 -1.07 -11.17 13.51
N LEU A 64 -0.64 -9.94 13.82
CA LEU A 64 0.33 -9.19 13.03
C LEU A 64 1.79 -9.43 13.45
N TRP A 65 2.05 -10.21 14.51
CA TRP A 65 3.40 -10.53 14.99
C TRP A 65 4.38 -10.97 13.88
N PRO A 66 4.05 -11.92 12.99
CA PRO A 66 4.98 -12.34 11.93
C PRO A 66 5.20 -11.28 10.83
N TYR A 67 4.34 -10.28 10.76
CA TYR A 67 4.40 -9.21 9.76
C TYR A 67 4.90 -7.88 10.32
N ARG A 68 5.36 -7.87 11.58
CA ARG A 68 5.74 -6.63 12.28
C ARG A 68 6.88 -5.92 11.53
N PRO A 69 6.77 -4.62 11.25
CA PRO A 69 7.87 -3.83 10.72
C PRO A 69 8.83 -3.52 11.89
N PHE A 70 10.14 -3.49 11.64
CA PHE A 70 11.19 -3.15 12.61
C PHE A 70 11.65 -4.26 13.58
N VAL A 71 11.33 -5.53 13.33
CA VAL A 71 12.05 -6.63 14.00
C VAL A 71 13.43 -6.84 13.37
N SER A 72 14.46 -7.06 14.18
CA SER A 72 15.78 -7.48 13.70
C SER A 72 15.65 -8.85 13.00
N GLU A 73 16.52 -9.13 12.04
CA GLU A 73 16.55 -10.42 11.32
C GLU A 73 16.62 -11.61 12.29
N THR A 74 17.36 -11.45 13.39
CA THR A 74 17.47 -12.44 14.46
C THR A 74 16.13 -12.86 15.07
N VAL A 75 15.16 -11.93 15.20
CA VAL A 75 13.82 -12.21 15.76
C VAL A 75 12.88 -12.77 14.69
N ARG A 76 13.10 -12.39 13.41
CA ARG A 76 12.32 -12.90 12.28
C ARG A 76 12.59 -14.36 12.01
N GLU A 77 13.84 -14.79 12.11
CA GLU A 77 14.26 -16.18 11.91
C GLU A 77 13.61 -17.12 12.94
N ALA A 78 13.56 -16.70 14.21
CA ALA A 78 12.89 -17.47 15.27
C ALA A 78 11.37 -17.60 15.07
N SER A 79 10.74 -16.62 14.42
CA SER A 79 9.28 -16.56 14.22
C SER A 79 8.82 -17.12 12.87
N ALA A 80 9.74 -17.27 11.91
CA ALA A 80 9.43 -17.70 10.56
C ALA A 80 9.36 -19.23 10.50
N ALA A 81 8.14 -19.77 10.50
CA ALA A 81 7.90 -21.14 10.03
C ALA A 81 8.61 -21.34 8.67
N PRO A 82 9.25 -22.50 8.44
CA PRO A 82 10.06 -22.72 7.25
C PRO A 82 9.21 -22.49 6.01
N LYS A 83 9.52 -21.43 5.25
CA LYS A 83 8.88 -21.16 3.97
C LYS A 83 9.26 -22.30 3.03
N LYS A 84 8.47 -23.37 3.00
CA LYS A 84 8.51 -24.36 1.92
C LYS A 84 8.29 -23.56 0.64
N ARG A 85 9.36 -23.25 -0.09
CA ARG A 85 9.32 -22.67 -1.43
C ARG A 85 8.38 -23.56 -2.22
N ARG A 86 7.13 -23.14 -2.46
CA ARG A 86 6.26 -23.82 -3.42
C ARG A 86 6.99 -23.67 -4.75
N LYS A 87 7.59 -24.77 -5.21
CA LYS A 87 8.31 -24.84 -6.47
C LYS A 87 7.39 -24.24 -7.55
N PRO A 88 7.85 -23.30 -8.38
CA PRO A 88 7.02 -22.77 -9.45
C PRO A 88 6.59 -23.94 -10.33
N GLN A 89 5.29 -24.26 -10.32
CA GLN A 89 4.75 -25.25 -11.23
C GLN A 89 5.03 -24.75 -12.64
N ARG A 90 5.93 -25.46 -13.32
CA ARG A 90 6.33 -25.21 -14.70
C ARG A 90 5.06 -25.18 -15.53
N ARG A 91 4.60 -23.98 -15.94
CA ARG A 91 3.51 -23.84 -16.91
C ARG A 91 4.03 -24.46 -18.20
N THR A 92 3.64 -25.71 -18.47
CA THR A 92 3.97 -26.38 -19.73
C THR A 92 3.33 -25.59 -20.86
N ALA A 93 4.16 -25.14 -21.79
CA ALA A 93 3.75 -24.40 -22.97
C ALA A 93 2.96 -25.31 -23.91
N SER A 94 1.62 -25.25 -23.86
CA SER A 94 0.76 -25.93 -24.84
C SER A 94 -0.61 -25.26 -24.91
N ALA A 95 -0.70 -24.08 -25.55
CA ALA A 95 -1.94 -23.56 -26.13
C ALA A 95 -1.65 -22.38 -27.07
N THR A 96 -0.84 -22.62 -28.10
CA THR A 96 -0.87 -21.81 -29.32
C THR A 96 -2.24 -21.96 -29.99
N ARG A 97 -3.13 -20.98 -29.81
CA ARG A 97 -4.13 -20.66 -30.84
C ARG A 97 -4.06 -19.18 -31.17
N ARG A 98 -3.49 -18.94 -32.35
CA ARG A 98 -3.55 -17.72 -33.15
C ARG A 98 -4.92 -17.04 -33.04
N ARG A 99 -4.95 -15.78 -32.61
CA ARG A 99 -5.93 -14.82 -33.12
C ARG A 99 -5.20 -13.83 -34.01
N LYS A 100 -5.53 -13.88 -35.31
CA LYS A 100 -5.10 -12.93 -36.35
C LYS A 100 -5.37 -11.50 -35.89
N LYS A 101 -4.40 -10.62 -36.10
CA LYS A 101 -4.49 -9.17 -35.90
C LYS A 101 -4.96 -8.55 -37.22
N PRO A 102 -6.16 -7.95 -37.33
CA PRO A 102 -6.46 -7.06 -38.44
C PRO A 102 -5.88 -5.67 -38.13
N ASN A 103 -5.11 -5.20 -39.09
CA ASN A 103 -4.52 -3.87 -39.19
C ASN A 103 -5.52 -2.97 -39.94
N SER A 104 -5.95 -1.84 -39.39
CA SER A 104 -6.48 -0.74 -40.21
C SER A 104 -6.47 0.59 -39.46
N LYS A 105 -5.73 1.52 -40.05
CA LYS A 105 -5.63 2.94 -39.77
C LYS A 105 -7.01 3.61 -39.74
N SER A 106 -7.27 4.50 -38.80
CA SER A 106 -8.23 5.61 -38.97
C SER A 106 -7.85 6.77 -38.06
N LYS A 107 -7.18 7.76 -38.66
CA LYS A 107 -6.93 9.10 -38.11
C LYS A 107 -8.29 9.80 -37.95
N ALA A 108 -8.63 10.26 -36.76
CA ALA A 108 -9.72 11.23 -36.57
C ALA A 108 -9.11 12.58 -36.13
N PRO A 109 -9.43 13.70 -36.80
CA PRO A 109 -8.95 15.02 -36.39
C PRO A 109 -9.70 15.54 -35.15
N ASN A 110 -8.97 16.25 -34.30
CA ASN A 110 -9.39 16.85 -33.04
C ASN A 110 -10.20 18.14 -33.28
N PRO A 111 -11.50 18.21 -32.91
CA PRO A 111 -12.28 19.43 -33.01
C PRO A 111 -12.56 19.97 -31.61
N ARG A 112 -11.74 20.92 -31.14
CA ARG A 112 -12.14 21.97 -30.17
C ARG A 112 -11.04 23.02 -30.01
N ARG A 113 -10.91 23.83 -31.06
CA ARG A 113 -10.44 25.21 -30.99
C ARG A 113 -11.63 26.06 -30.57
N ILE A 114 -11.88 26.18 -29.26
CA ILE A 114 -12.83 27.18 -28.75
C ILE A 114 -12.05 28.48 -28.61
N GLN A 115 -12.34 29.39 -29.52
CA GLN A 115 -11.84 30.76 -29.53
C GLN A 115 -12.46 31.50 -28.34
N ASN A 116 -11.63 32.23 -27.60
CA ASN A 116 -12.05 33.14 -26.55
C ASN A 116 -12.17 34.54 -27.17
N PRO A 117 -13.37 35.12 -27.32
CA PRO A 117 -13.51 36.48 -27.84
C PRO A 117 -13.18 37.51 -26.75
N LYS A 118 -12.14 38.30 -27.03
CA LYS A 118 -11.91 39.60 -26.40
C LYS A 118 -13.09 40.54 -26.68
N SER A 119 -13.63 41.16 -25.66
CA SER A 119 -14.45 42.39 -25.66
C SER A 119 -14.60 42.79 -24.19
N LYS A 120 -14.42 44.01 -23.72
CA LYS A 120 -14.15 45.32 -24.31
C LYS A 120 -13.51 46.15 -23.19
#